data_AF-A0A1H4DBP0-F1
#
_entry.id   AF-A0A1H4DBP0-F1
#
_cell.length_a   1.000
_cell.length_b   1.000
_cell.length_c   1.000
_cell.angle_alpha   90.00
_cell.angle_beta   90.00
_cell.angle_gamma   90.00
#
_symmetry.space_group_name_H-M   'P 1'
#
loop_
_entity.id
_entity.type
_entity.pdbx_description
1 polymer ?
#
loop_
_entity_poly.entity_id
_entity_poly.type
_entity_poly.pdbx_seq_one_letter_code
_entity_poly.pdbx_strand_id
1 'polypeptide(L)'
;MTQEELVKKSREDILALLQGINRPGVDNVIKYLLESTYFTARCHSHHQFVGGLAVHSLGVYKEFEQLNSGLPEDSIRIVSLLHDVCKAHHPKYDHIGKGHHGFRSVKLLSSLGFKFNIGEYYAIEKHMHRIKHTPADGIYGIRDMIRHYLHQADHRDACTFPKGFDSYTTTRNSKYIVDTYIYTTCKEGKEVLIDDLHNNHSEFYSAFYKLIP
;
A
#
# COMPACT_ATOMS: atom_id res chain seq x y z
N MET A 1 -25.20 -4.28 -5.40
CA MET A 1 -24.63 -3.48 -4.31
C MET A 1 -24.39 -2.08 -4.86
N THR A 2 -24.96 -1.06 -4.24
CA THR A 2 -24.74 0.35 -4.60
C THR A 2 -23.34 0.82 -4.16
N GLN A 3 -22.89 1.98 -4.63
CA GLN A 3 -21.63 2.58 -4.15
C GLN A 3 -21.67 2.88 -2.65
N GLU A 4 -22.81 3.35 -2.15
CA GLU A 4 -23.03 3.64 -0.74
C GLU A 4 -22.93 2.36 0.12
N GLU A 5 -23.56 1.27 -0.32
CA GLU A 5 -23.46 -0.03 0.35
C GLU A 5 -22.03 -0.57 0.35
N LEU A 6 -21.30 -0.39 -0.76
CA LEU A 6 -19.90 -0.80 -0.88
C LEU A 6 -18.99 0.00 0.07
N VAL A 7 -19.17 1.31 0.17
CA VAL A 7 -18.40 2.18 1.07
C VAL A 7 -18.72 1.84 2.52
N LYS A 8 -20.01 1.65 2.86
CA LYS A 8 -20.44 1.24 4.19
C LYS A 8 -19.79 -0.08 4.60
N LYS A 9 -19.88 -1.10 3.74
CA LYS A 9 -19.25 -2.39 3.99
C LYS A 9 -17.73 -2.27 4.11
N SER A 10 -17.10 -1.50 3.23
CA SER A 10 -15.64 -1.29 3.29
C SER A 10 -15.21 -0.65 4.60
N ARG A 11 -15.98 0.32 5.11
CA ARG A 11 -15.75 0.93 6.42
C ARG A 11 -15.84 -0.10 7.55
N GLU A 12 -16.88 -0.90 7.59
CA GLU A 12 -17.09 -1.93 8.61
C GLU A 12 -15.95 -2.96 8.59
N ASP A 13 -15.60 -3.47 7.41
CA ASP A 13 -14.51 -4.45 7.22
C ASP A 13 -13.15 -3.88 7.66
N ILE A 14 -12.82 -2.64 7.27
CA ILE A 14 -11.56 -1.99 7.65
C ILE A 14 -11.45 -1.82 9.16
N LEU A 15 -12.52 -1.36 9.81
CA LEU A 15 -12.52 -1.15 11.26
C LEU A 15 -12.36 -2.49 12.00
N ALA A 16 -13.06 -3.54 11.58
CA ALA A 16 -12.94 -4.86 12.17
C ALA A 16 -11.52 -5.45 12.01
N LEU A 17 -10.93 -5.31 10.82
CA LEU A 17 -9.56 -5.77 10.55
C LEU A 17 -8.52 -5.04 11.42
N LEU A 18 -8.66 -3.73 11.60
CA LEU A 18 -7.75 -2.95 12.42
C LEU A 18 -7.96 -3.19 13.93
N GLN A 19 -9.20 -3.39 14.38
CA GLN A 19 -9.52 -3.74 15.77
C GLN A 19 -8.94 -5.10 16.17
N GLY A 20 -8.76 -6.02 15.22
CA GLY A 20 -8.12 -7.31 15.43
C GLY A 20 -6.61 -7.25 15.68
N ILE A 21 -5.97 -6.09 15.51
CA ILE A 21 -4.51 -5.92 15.66
C ILE A 21 -4.18 -5.50 17.09
N ASN A 22 -3.37 -6.30 17.80
CA ASN A 22 -2.90 -5.96 19.13
C ASN A 22 -1.56 -5.20 19.07
N ARG A 23 -1.60 -3.90 18.76
CA ARG A 23 -0.38 -3.07 18.65
C ARG A 23 -0.54 -1.64 19.20
N PRO A 24 0.46 -1.09 19.92
CA PRO A 24 0.37 0.27 20.45
C PRO A 24 0.08 1.32 19.37
N GLY A 25 -0.90 2.18 19.67
CA GLY A 25 -1.33 3.28 18.81
C GLY A 25 -2.38 2.93 17.77
N VAL A 26 -2.80 1.66 17.63
CA VAL A 26 -3.84 1.28 16.66
C VAL A 26 -5.19 1.95 16.96
N ASP A 27 -5.56 2.10 18.22
CA ASP A 27 -6.81 2.78 18.61
C ASP A 27 -6.83 4.25 18.18
N ASN A 28 -5.67 4.93 18.26
CA ASN A 28 -5.54 6.30 17.78
C ASN A 28 -5.62 6.39 16.26
N VAL A 29 -5.13 5.36 15.55
CA VAL A 29 -5.31 5.24 14.10
C VAL A 29 -6.78 5.08 13.76
N ILE A 30 -7.48 4.14 14.40
CA ILE A 30 -8.92 3.93 14.20
C ILE A 30 -9.71 5.22 14.48
N LYS A 31 -9.39 5.90 15.59
CA LYS A 31 -9.99 7.20 15.92
C LYS A 31 -9.76 8.23 14.81
N TYR A 32 -8.52 8.34 14.30
CA TYR A 32 -8.21 9.23 13.18
C TYR A 32 -9.02 8.88 11.92
N LEU A 33 -9.17 7.60 11.56
CA LEU A 33 -9.95 7.19 10.39
C LEU A 33 -11.42 7.61 10.52
N LEU A 34 -11.98 7.51 11.74
CA LEU A 34 -13.36 7.91 12.04
C LEU A 34 -13.58 9.43 12.04
N GLU A 35 -12.58 10.21 12.47
CA GLU A 35 -12.64 11.67 12.57
C GLU A 35 -12.17 12.41 11.31
N SER A 36 -11.48 11.72 10.41
CA SER A 36 -10.97 12.25 9.14
C SER A 36 -11.92 11.98 7.97
N THR A 37 -11.57 12.49 6.79
CA THR A 37 -12.30 12.17 5.56
C THR A 37 -11.96 10.78 4.99
N TYR A 38 -11.26 9.90 5.70
CA TYR A 38 -10.78 8.62 5.13
C TYR A 38 -11.91 7.78 4.46
N PHE A 39 -13.09 7.71 5.08
CA PHE A 39 -14.25 6.98 4.56
C PHE A 39 -15.13 7.76 3.57
N THR A 40 -14.82 9.03 3.30
CA THR A 40 -15.58 9.89 2.37
C THR A 40 -14.72 10.47 1.25
N ALA A 41 -13.40 10.42 1.39
CA ALA A 41 -12.44 10.88 0.41
C ALA A 41 -12.49 10.03 -0.86
N ARG A 42 -12.27 10.69 -1.99
CA ARG A 42 -12.10 10.04 -3.29
C ARG A 42 -10.64 9.65 -3.46
N CYS A 43 -10.37 8.56 -4.16
CA CYS A 43 -9.02 8.37 -4.68
C CYS A 43 -8.88 9.19 -5.99
N HIS A 44 -7.73 9.87 -6.17
CA HIS A 44 -7.59 10.93 -7.18
C HIS A 44 -7.49 10.39 -8.62
N SER A 45 -6.86 9.23 -8.81
CA SER A 45 -6.51 8.67 -10.13
C SER A 45 -7.35 7.44 -10.53
N HIS A 46 -7.92 6.75 -9.56
CA HIS A 46 -8.81 5.59 -9.68
C HIS A 46 -9.86 5.69 -8.56
N HIS A 47 -10.92 4.87 -8.56
CA HIS A 47 -11.95 4.92 -7.51
C HIS A 47 -12.46 6.36 -7.21
N GLN A 48 -12.83 7.11 -8.26
CA GLN A 48 -13.09 8.56 -8.18
C GLN A 48 -14.48 8.94 -7.61
N PHE A 49 -15.01 8.13 -6.70
CA PHE A 49 -16.30 8.32 -6.04
C PHE A 49 -16.13 8.56 -4.53
N VAL A 50 -17.16 9.09 -3.88
CA VAL A 50 -17.14 9.38 -2.42
C VAL A 50 -16.89 8.09 -1.65
N GLY A 51 -15.87 8.08 -0.78
CA GLY A 51 -15.42 6.90 -0.06
C GLY A 51 -14.51 5.95 -0.85
N GLY A 52 -14.14 6.33 -2.08
CA GLY A 52 -13.26 5.55 -2.93
C GLY A 52 -11.86 5.29 -2.34
N LEU A 53 -11.37 6.15 -1.44
CA LEU A 53 -10.11 5.89 -0.71
C LEU A 53 -10.21 4.62 0.16
N ALA A 54 -11.26 4.50 0.96
CA ALA A 54 -11.49 3.33 1.80
C ALA A 54 -11.74 2.07 0.97
N VAL A 55 -12.51 2.16 -0.12
CA VAL A 55 -12.73 1.04 -1.03
C VAL A 55 -11.41 0.55 -1.63
N HIS A 56 -10.57 1.48 -2.11
CA HIS A 56 -9.25 1.17 -2.62
C HIS A 56 -8.37 0.48 -1.57
N SER A 57 -8.26 1.05 -0.36
CA SER A 57 -7.46 0.45 0.72
C SER A 57 -7.89 -0.99 1.05
N LEU A 58 -9.20 -1.27 1.10
CA LEU A 58 -9.70 -2.63 1.32
C LEU A 58 -9.49 -3.53 0.10
N GLY A 59 -9.58 -2.99 -1.11
CA GLY A 59 -9.29 -3.69 -2.36
C GLY A 59 -7.83 -4.15 -2.42
N VAL A 60 -6.89 -3.26 -2.09
CA VAL A 60 -5.46 -3.58 -1.96
C VAL A 60 -5.25 -4.70 -0.94
N TYR A 61 -5.92 -4.68 0.21
CA TYR A 61 -5.84 -5.78 1.17
C TYR A 61 -6.29 -7.12 0.57
N LYS A 62 -7.43 -7.13 -0.14
CA LYS A 62 -7.97 -8.34 -0.78
C LYS A 62 -7.08 -8.86 -1.90
N GLU A 63 -6.45 -7.98 -2.67
CA GLU A 63 -5.48 -8.36 -3.69
C GLU A 63 -4.19 -8.89 -3.07
N PHE A 64 -3.73 -8.31 -1.96
CA PHE A 64 -2.55 -8.80 -1.23
C PHE A 64 -2.80 -10.21 -0.70
N GLU A 65 -3.93 -10.46 -0.04
CA GLU A 65 -4.28 -11.80 0.46
C GLU A 65 -4.29 -12.87 -0.65
N GLN A 66 -4.76 -12.52 -1.86
CA GLN A 66 -4.76 -13.43 -3.02
C GLN A 66 -3.35 -13.77 -3.53
N LEU A 67 -2.35 -12.94 -3.24
CA LEU A 67 -0.96 -13.19 -3.63
C LEU A 67 -0.28 -14.28 -2.79
N ASN A 68 -0.95 -14.79 -1.74
CA ASN A 68 -0.48 -15.87 -0.86
C ASN A 68 0.99 -15.72 -0.45
N SER A 69 1.35 -14.54 0.03
CA SER A 69 2.75 -14.12 0.24
C SER A 69 3.48 -14.86 1.38
N GLY A 70 2.75 -15.55 2.27
CA GLY A 70 3.30 -16.14 3.50
C GLY A 70 3.76 -15.11 4.54
N LEU A 71 3.42 -13.83 4.36
CA LEU A 71 3.79 -12.75 5.27
C LEU A 71 2.85 -12.67 6.49
N PRO A 72 3.30 -12.08 7.61
CA PRO A 72 2.45 -11.91 8.80
C PRO A 72 1.17 -11.13 8.48
N GLU A 73 0.02 -11.69 8.86
CA GLU A 73 -1.31 -11.14 8.57
C GLU A 73 -1.48 -9.69 9.06
N ASP A 74 -1.03 -9.39 10.29
CA ASP A 74 -1.05 -8.01 10.82
C ASP A 74 -0.28 -7.04 9.92
N SER A 75 0.89 -7.44 9.41
CA SER A 75 1.66 -6.59 8.51
C SER A 75 0.92 -6.37 7.18
N ILE A 76 0.29 -7.41 6.62
CA ILE A 76 -0.54 -7.29 5.41
C ILE A 76 -1.69 -6.29 5.64
N ARG A 77 -2.45 -6.45 6.73
CA ARG A 77 -3.53 -5.52 7.12
C ARG A 77 -3.02 -4.09 7.27
N ILE A 78 -1.95 -3.87 8.01
CA ILE A 78 -1.38 -2.53 8.28
C ILE A 78 -0.97 -1.86 6.97
N VAL A 79 -0.13 -2.51 6.17
CA VAL A 79 0.45 -1.84 5.00
C VAL A 79 -0.60 -1.63 3.91
N SER A 80 -1.52 -2.57 3.73
CA SER A 80 -2.55 -2.46 2.70
C SER A 80 -3.58 -1.39 3.04
N LEU A 81 -4.08 -1.38 4.27
CA LEU A 81 -5.14 -0.47 4.68
C LEU A 81 -4.64 0.96 4.91
N LEU A 82 -3.37 1.14 5.29
CA LEU A 82 -2.85 2.43 5.76
C LEU A 82 -1.79 3.06 4.85
N HIS A 83 -1.39 2.45 3.73
CA HIS A 83 -0.32 3.00 2.88
C HIS A 83 -0.60 4.43 2.37
N ASP A 84 -1.88 4.73 2.12
CA ASP A 84 -2.37 5.98 1.55
C ASP A 84 -3.15 6.86 2.54
N VAL A 85 -3.05 6.56 3.84
CA VAL A 85 -3.84 7.24 4.88
C VAL A 85 -3.66 8.77 4.89
N CYS A 86 -2.52 9.30 4.43
CA CYS A 86 -2.32 10.75 4.33
C CYS A 86 -3.17 11.46 3.25
N LYS A 87 -3.89 10.70 2.42
CA LYS A 87 -4.84 11.24 1.44
C LYS A 87 -6.17 11.62 2.10
N ALA A 88 -6.41 11.19 3.34
CA ALA A 88 -7.50 11.70 4.17
C ALA A 88 -7.16 13.08 4.74
N HIS A 89 -8.19 13.89 4.95
CA HIS A 89 -8.09 15.22 5.54
C HIS A 89 -8.57 15.20 6.99
N HIS A 90 -7.81 15.87 7.85
CA HIS A 90 -8.15 16.09 9.24
C HIS A 90 -7.47 17.39 9.74
N PRO A 91 -8.21 18.40 10.23
CA PRO A 91 -7.66 19.73 10.54
C PRO A 91 -6.42 19.71 11.44
N LYS A 92 -6.45 18.84 12.47
CA LYS A 92 -5.32 18.67 13.40
C LYS A 92 -4.05 18.09 12.75
N TYR A 93 -4.16 17.27 11.71
CA TYR A 93 -3.03 16.49 11.20
C TYR A 93 -2.62 16.85 9.76
N ASP A 94 -3.40 17.66 9.06
CA ASP A 94 -3.12 18.06 7.66
C ASP A 94 -1.78 18.79 7.49
N HIS A 95 -1.26 19.40 8.56
CA HIS A 95 0.05 20.06 8.56
C HIS A 95 1.23 19.08 8.63
N ILE A 96 0.98 17.78 8.84
CA ILE A 96 2.04 16.79 9.06
C ILE A 96 2.70 16.40 7.74
N GLY A 97 3.99 16.77 7.67
CA GLY A 97 4.93 16.31 6.66
C GLY A 97 4.85 17.07 5.34
N LYS A 98 6.01 17.26 4.72
CA LYS A 98 6.16 17.62 3.31
C LYS A 98 6.88 16.45 2.63
N GLY A 99 6.52 16.12 1.40
CA GLY A 99 7.11 15.01 0.65
C GLY A 99 6.08 14.17 -0.10
N HIS A 100 6.52 13.03 -0.63
CA HIS A 100 5.63 12.08 -1.31
C HIS A 100 4.64 11.44 -0.33
N HIS A 101 3.51 10.93 -0.84
CA HIS A 101 2.39 10.47 0.00
C HIS A 101 2.77 9.31 0.93
N GLY A 102 3.54 8.31 0.48
CA GLY A 102 4.00 7.24 1.37
C GLY A 102 4.76 7.75 2.62
N PHE A 103 5.60 8.78 2.49
CA PHE A 103 6.31 9.39 3.62
C PHE A 103 5.36 10.15 4.54
N ARG A 104 4.40 10.87 3.96
CA ARG A 104 3.36 11.57 4.73
C ARG A 104 2.50 10.57 5.53
N SER A 105 2.17 9.41 4.96
CA SER A 105 1.42 8.34 5.64
C SER A 105 2.18 7.81 6.86
N VAL A 106 3.46 7.45 6.74
CA VAL A 106 4.23 6.97 7.91
C VAL A 106 4.42 8.05 8.97
N LYS A 107 4.56 9.33 8.59
CA LYS A 107 4.67 10.44 9.54
C LYS A 107 3.37 10.69 10.30
N LEU A 108 2.24 10.66 9.60
CA LEU A 108 0.92 10.74 10.21
C LEU A 108 0.72 9.62 11.23
N LEU A 109 0.92 8.37 10.82
CA LEU A 109 0.77 7.21 11.71
C LEU A 109 1.72 7.26 12.92
N SER A 110 2.97 7.69 12.71
CA SER A 110 3.93 7.89 13.81
C SER A 110 3.45 8.97 14.79
N SER A 111 2.84 10.05 14.31
CA SER A 111 2.28 11.12 15.15
C SER A 111 1.07 10.68 15.98
N LEU A 112 0.37 9.64 15.53
CA LEU A 112 -0.72 8.98 16.25
C LEU A 112 -0.19 7.97 17.30
N GLY A 113 1.14 7.81 17.38
CA GLY A 113 1.80 6.88 18.30
C GLY A 113 1.87 5.45 17.79
N PHE A 114 1.51 5.21 16.52
CA PHE A 114 1.55 3.87 15.94
C PHE A 114 2.98 3.31 15.87
N LYS A 115 3.14 2.05 16.28
CA LYS A 115 4.44 1.37 16.24
C LYS A 115 4.52 0.45 15.04
N PHE A 116 5.50 0.68 14.19
CA PHE A 116 5.80 -0.16 13.03
C PHE A 116 6.91 -1.16 13.33
N ASN A 117 6.90 -2.29 12.64
CA ASN A 117 8.16 -2.96 12.34
C ASN A 117 8.85 -2.28 11.14
N ILE A 118 10.15 -2.53 10.96
CA ILE A 118 10.93 -1.88 9.90
C ILE A 118 10.43 -2.21 8.49
N GLY A 119 9.86 -3.41 8.31
CA GLY A 119 9.23 -3.87 7.08
C GLY A 119 8.04 -3.02 6.66
N GLU A 120 7.12 -2.81 7.58
CA GLU A 120 5.89 -2.04 7.38
C GLU A 120 6.18 -0.57 7.09
N TYR A 121 7.06 0.05 7.89
CA TYR A 121 7.45 1.45 7.69
C TYR A 121 8.03 1.63 6.29
N TYR A 122 8.99 0.80 5.93
CA TYR A 122 9.64 0.87 4.62
C TYR A 122 8.67 0.59 3.47
N ALA A 123 7.79 -0.41 3.63
CA ALA A 123 6.79 -0.75 2.62
C ALA A 123 5.87 0.44 2.34
N ILE A 124 5.26 1.03 3.38
CA ILE A 124 4.38 2.19 3.21
C ILE A 124 5.14 3.39 2.66
N GLU A 125 6.33 3.69 3.18
CA GLU A 125 7.09 4.84 2.70
C GLU A 125 7.44 4.69 1.21
N LYS A 126 7.90 3.50 0.80
CA LYS A 126 8.50 3.26 -0.51
C LYS A 126 7.61 2.53 -1.51
N HIS A 127 6.32 2.31 -1.22
CA HIS A 127 5.42 1.52 -2.09
C HIS A 127 5.33 2.04 -3.53
N MET A 128 5.48 3.35 -3.78
CA MET A 128 5.47 3.94 -5.12
C MET A 128 6.86 4.20 -5.73
N HIS A 129 7.94 3.89 -5.01
CA HIS A 129 9.28 4.12 -5.54
C HIS A 129 9.61 3.05 -6.59
N ARG A 130 10.24 3.49 -7.69
CA ARG A 130 10.78 2.59 -8.72
C ARG A 130 11.61 1.49 -8.07
N ILE A 131 11.24 0.25 -8.34
CA ILE A 131 12.00 -0.93 -7.97
C ILE A 131 13.18 -1.02 -8.95
N LYS A 132 14.35 -0.50 -8.54
CA LYS A 132 15.56 -0.48 -9.39
C LYS A 132 16.27 -1.84 -9.49
N HIS A 133 15.91 -2.80 -8.64
CA HIS A 133 16.48 -4.14 -8.62
C HIS A 133 15.44 -5.14 -9.10
N THR A 134 15.68 -5.74 -10.26
CA THR A 134 15.25 -7.11 -10.53
C THR A 134 15.89 -7.99 -9.45
N PRO A 135 15.14 -8.91 -8.82
CA PRO A 135 15.72 -9.87 -7.90
C PRO A 135 16.63 -10.79 -8.69
N ALA A 136 17.92 -10.47 -8.74
CA ALA A 136 18.94 -11.47 -9.01
C ALA A 136 18.91 -12.42 -7.81
N ASP A 137 18.43 -13.63 -8.05
CA ASP A 137 18.72 -14.84 -7.29
C ASP A 137 18.78 -14.68 -5.76
N GLY A 138 17.59 -14.65 -5.13
CA GLY A 138 17.42 -15.41 -3.90
C GLY A 138 17.50 -14.70 -2.55
N ILE A 139 17.59 -13.37 -2.45
CA ILE A 139 17.46 -12.69 -1.13
C ILE A 139 16.56 -11.46 -1.21
N TYR A 140 15.24 -11.66 -1.22
CA TYR A 140 14.35 -10.66 -0.65
C TYR A 140 14.31 -10.86 0.86
N GLY A 141 14.85 -9.90 1.62
CA GLY A 141 14.50 -9.83 3.04
C GLY A 141 12.99 -9.58 3.20
N ILE A 142 12.42 -9.99 4.34
CA ILE A 142 10.98 -9.85 4.62
C ILE A 142 10.44 -8.42 4.36
N ARG A 143 11.27 -7.39 4.61
CA ARG A 143 10.98 -5.99 4.29
C ARG A 143 10.67 -5.76 2.81
N ASP A 144 11.52 -6.29 1.94
CA ASP A 144 11.41 -6.08 0.49
C ASP A 144 10.27 -6.90 -0.11
N MET A 145 9.98 -8.08 0.47
CA MET A 145 8.77 -8.86 0.14
C MET A 145 7.50 -8.05 0.44
N ILE A 146 7.35 -7.52 1.66
CA ILE A 146 6.14 -6.76 2.05
C ILE A 146 5.91 -5.59 1.07
N ARG A 147 6.97 -4.83 0.75
CA ARG A 147 6.87 -3.72 -0.20
C ARG A 147 6.51 -4.18 -1.61
N HIS A 148 7.11 -5.28 -2.08
CA HIS A 148 6.88 -5.79 -3.42
C HIS A 148 5.43 -6.24 -3.62
N TYR A 149 4.90 -7.04 -2.68
CA TYR A 149 3.50 -7.48 -2.74
C TYR A 149 2.52 -6.31 -2.55
N LEU A 150 2.81 -5.36 -1.66
CA LEU A 150 2.01 -4.15 -1.52
C LEU A 150 1.92 -3.36 -2.84
N HIS A 151 3.05 -3.16 -3.51
CA HIS A 151 3.10 -2.46 -4.79
C HIS A 151 2.29 -3.19 -5.87
N GLN A 152 2.38 -4.53 -5.94
CA GLN A 152 1.57 -5.32 -6.86
C GLN A 152 0.07 -5.21 -6.55
N ALA A 153 -0.32 -5.36 -5.29
CA ALA A 153 -1.71 -5.31 -4.85
C ALA A 153 -2.34 -3.93 -5.13
N ASP A 154 -1.59 -2.85 -4.88
CA ASP A 154 -1.98 -1.47 -5.22
C ASP A 154 -2.30 -1.31 -6.71
N HIS A 155 -1.41 -1.80 -7.57
CA HIS A 155 -1.61 -1.73 -9.01
C HIS A 155 -2.76 -2.61 -9.50
N ARG A 156 -2.95 -3.80 -8.94
CA ARG A 156 -4.07 -4.70 -9.28
C ARG A 156 -5.41 -4.06 -8.93
N ASP A 157 -5.53 -3.52 -7.72
CA ASP A 157 -6.77 -2.87 -7.29
C ASP A 157 -7.07 -1.60 -8.10
N ALA A 158 -6.05 -0.77 -8.38
CA ALA A 158 -6.19 0.42 -9.22
C ALA A 158 -6.75 0.11 -10.63
N CYS A 159 -6.48 -1.09 -11.17
CA CYS A 159 -7.02 -1.53 -12.45
C CYS A 159 -8.51 -1.92 -12.40
N THR A 160 -9.07 -2.16 -11.21
CA THR A 160 -10.48 -2.54 -11.04
C THR A 160 -11.43 -1.36 -11.25
N PHE A 161 -10.98 -0.13 -10.95
CA PHE A 161 -11.76 1.10 -11.11
C PHE A 161 -10.95 2.16 -11.87
N PRO A 162 -10.74 1.94 -13.18
CA PRO A 162 -10.00 2.88 -14.00
C PRO A 162 -10.70 4.24 -14.05
N LYS A 163 -9.89 5.29 -14.28
CA LYS A 163 -10.34 6.68 -14.37
C LYS A 163 -11.55 6.84 -15.31
N GLY A 164 -12.59 7.55 -14.86
CA GLY A 164 -13.80 7.82 -15.65
C GLY A 164 -14.92 6.77 -15.58
N PHE A 165 -14.84 5.79 -14.68
CA PHE A 165 -15.88 4.77 -14.49
C PHE A 165 -16.80 5.13 -13.30
N ASP A 166 -18.02 5.61 -13.59
CA ASP A 166 -18.95 6.16 -12.58
C ASP A 166 -20.13 5.25 -12.18
N SER A 167 -20.27 4.02 -12.71
CA SER A 167 -21.41 3.15 -12.31
C SER A 167 -21.18 1.65 -12.49
N TYR A 168 -21.78 0.85 -11.60
CA TYR A 168 -21.73 -0.61 -11.62
C TYR A 168 -22.89 -1.23 -12.44
N THR A 169 -22.55 -2.01 -13.45
CA THR A 169 -23.27 -3.25 -13.79
C THR A 169 -22.23 -4.38 -13.78
N THR A 170 -22.32 -5.27 -12.81
CA THR A 170 -21.37 -6.39 -12.67
C THR A 170 -21.65 -7.47 -13.71
N THR A 171 -20.80 -7.61 -14.71
CA THR A 171 -20.52 -8.91 -15.33
C THR A 171 -19.07 -9.27 -15.02
N ARG A 172 -18.88 -10.11 -13.99
CA ARG A 172 -17.60 -10.80 -13.77
C ARG A 172 -17.38 -11.72 -14.98
N ASN A 173 -16.55 -11.30 -15.93
CA ASN A 173 -16.08 -12.16 -16.98
C ASN A 173 -14.76 -12.78 -16.51
N SER A 174 -14.77 -14.08 -16.22
CA SER A 174 -13.67 -14.86 -15.64
C SER A 174 -12.50 -15.11 -16.61
N LYS A 175 -12.24 -14.20 -17.55
CA LYS A 175 -11.30 -14.42 -18.66
C LYS A 175 -9.88 -13.87 -18.41
N TYR A 176 -9.64 -13.23 -17.27
CA TYR A 176 -8.33 -12.73 -16.88
C TYR A 176 -7.86 -13.41 -15.60
N ILE A 177 -7.57 -14.72 -15.72
CA ILE A 177 -6.54 -15.34 -14.87
C ILE A 177 -5.23 -14.74 -15.37
N VAL A 178 -4.59 -13.88 -14.58
CA VAL A 178 -3.25 -13.37 -14.90
C VAL A 178 -2.28 -13.85 -13.84
N ASP A 179 -2.06 -15.16 -13.84
CA ASP A 179 -0.71 -15.67 -13.65
C ASP A 179 0.09 -15.20 -14.86
N THR A 180 1.04 -14.30 -14.65
CA THR A 180 2.35 -14.19 -15.32
C THR A 180 2.89 -12.81 -14.95
N TYR A 181 4.02 -12.81 -14.23
CA TYR A 181 4.97 -11.71 -14.06
C TYR A 181 4.70 -10.49 -14.96
N ILE A 182 4.33 -9.36 -14.36
CA ILE A 182 4.40 -8.04 -15.02
C ILE A 182 5.87 -7.63 -15.10
N TYR A 183 6.62 -8.31 -15.97
CA TYR A 183 7.65 -7.68 -16.79
C TYR A 183 7.08 -7.64 -18.19
N THR A 184 6.72 -6.45 -18.66
CA THR A 184 6.96 -5.94 -20.03
C THR A 184 6.07 -4.73 -20.27
N THR A 185 6.74 -3.59 -20.38
CA THR A 185 6.21 -2.39 -21.03
C THR A 185 5.82 -2.70 -22.48
N CYS A 186 4.77 -2.03 -22.91
CA CYS A 186 4.41 -1.72 -24.29
C CYS A 186 5.53 -1.87 -25.34
N LYS A 187 5.15 -2.60 -26.40
CA LYS A 187 5.42 -2.41 -27.83
C LYS A 187 6.87 -2.14 -28.28
N GLU A 188 7.30 -3.11 -29.08
CA GLU A 188 8.25 -3.05 -30.21
C GLU A 188 9.75 -2.90 -29.88
N GLY A 189 10.44 -4.05 -29.94
CA GLY A 189 11.66 -4.19 -30.73
C GLY A 189 12.97 -3.70 -30.13
N LYS A 190 13.61 -4.56 -29.33
CA LYS A 190 15.02 -5.03 -29.40
C LYS A 190 15.54 -5.40 -28.01
N GLU A 191 16.12 -6.60 -27.93
CA GLU A 191 16.93 -7.06 -26.79
C GLU A 191 18.19 -6.21 -26.65
N VAL A 192 18.55 -5.81 -25.43
CA VAL A 192 19.93 -5.47 -25.09
C VAL A 192 20.21 -5.87 -23.63
N LEU A 193 21.11 -6.85 -23.47
CA LEU A 193 21.89 -7.11 -22.25
C LEU A 193 22.91 -5.97 -22.08
N ILE A 194 22.95 -5.32 -20.92
CA ILE A 194 24.10 -4.49 -20.52
C ILE A 194 24.43 -4.79 -19.06
N ASP A 195 25.52 -5.54 -18.91
CA ASP A 195 26.36 -5.59 -17.71
C ASP A 195 27.08 -4.25 -17.48
N ASP A 196 27.47 -4.06 -16.22
CA ASP A 196 28.42 -3.10 -15.69
C ASP A 196 28.12 -1.60 -15.81
N LEU A 197 27.97 -0.94 -14.65
CA LEU A 197 28.80 0.20 -14.22
C LEU A 197 28.34 0.73 -12.84
N HIS A 198 29.27 0.63 -11.88
CA HIS A 198 29.45 1.46 -10.67
C HIS A 198 28.69 1.14 -9.38
N ASN A 199 29.22 0.13 -8.66
CA ASN A 199 29.97 0.22 -7.40
C ASN A 199 29.72 1.37 -6.39
N ASN A 200 29.74 0.93 -5.12
CA ASN A 200 30.04 1.63 -3.85
C ASN A 200 28.88 2.26 -3.05
N HIS A 201 28.14 1.43 -2.30
CA HIS A 201 27.45 1.90 -1.08
C HIS A 201 27.38 0.82 0.04
N SER A 202 28.46 0.06 0.26
CA SER A 202 28.53 -0.95 1.34
C SER A 202 29.02 -0.41 2.70
N GLU A 203 29.38 0.88 2.82
CA GLU A 203 29.99 1.39 4.08
C GLU A 203 29.01 2.06 5.06
N PHE A 204 27.74 2.26 4.71
CA PHE A 204 26.80 2.92 5.64
C PHE A 204 26.23 1.96 6.71
N TYR A 205 26.24 0.65 6.46
CA TYR A 205 25.56 -0.32 7.33
C TYR A 205 26.45 -0.98 8.38
N SER A 206 27.79 -0.94 8.27
CA SER A 206 28.67 -1.47 9.32
C SER A 206 28.73 -0.58 10.57
N ALA A 207 28.39 0.71 10.43
CA ALA A 207 28.33 1.66 11.53
C ALA A 207 27.02 1.58 12.34
N PHE A 208 25.91 1.16 11.73
CA PHE A 208 24.60 1.15 12.39
C PHE A 208 24.41 -0.05 13.35
N TYR A 209 25.10 -1.17 13.10
CA TYR A 209 25.07 -2.36 13.97
C TYR A 209 25.96 -2.24 15.22
N LYS A 210 26.69 -1.13 15.42
CA LYS A 210 27.47 -0.85 16.64
C LYS A 210 26.73 0.04 17.65
N LEU A 211 25.50 0.45 17.37
CA LEU A 211 24.77 1.44 18.17
C LEU A 211 23.35 1.00 18.56
N ILE A 212 23.17 -0.29 18.81
CA ILE A 212 22.00 -0.78 19.55
C ILE A 212 22.53 -1.74 20.62
N PRO A 213 22.39 -1.42 21.92
CA PRO A 213 22.79 -2.31 23.01
C PRO A 213 21.96 -3.60 23.03
#